data_AF-A0A9N9N9D6-F1
#
_entry.id   AF-A0A9N9N9D6-F1
#
_cell.length_a   1.000
_cell.length_b   1.000
_cell.length_c   1.000
_cell.angle_alpha   90.00
_cell.angle_beta   90.00
_cell.angle_gamma   90.00
#
_symmetry.space_group_name_H-M   'P 1'
#
loop_
_entity.id
_entity.type
_entity.pdbx_description
1 polymer ?
#
loop_
_entity_poly.entity_id
_entity_poly.type
_entity_poly.pdbx_seq_one_letter_code
_entity_poly.pdbx_strand_id
1 'polypeptide(L)'
;MNNQEFEKYLQEIEDPKNNREINYGLPKNPDSLQITKYKLCKKILGYKLVNNLTREQIAEKINLSLAETEDILFCCIEKFTLDRLLVYASRLLFPFEVNIDAVTNELILEILETELNGEVLEPTKYQGR
;
A
#
# COMPACT_ATOMS: atom_id res chain seq x y z
N MET A 1 9.43 7.32 26.91
CA MET A 1 8.03 7.24 27.35
C MET A 1 8.00 6.43 28.64
N ASN A 2 7.48 7.01 29.72
CA ASN A 2 7.35 6.30 31.00
C ASN A 2 5.96 5.66 31.15
N ASN A 3 5.74 4.84 32.20
CA ASN A 3 4.46 4.14 32.39
C ASN A 3 3.27 5.10 32.53
N GLN A 4 3.44 6.27 33.17
CA GLN A 4 2.34 7.24 33.30
C GLN A 4 1.98 7.89 31.96
N GLU A 5 2.96 8.19 31.12
CA GLU A 5 2.70 8.68 29.76
C GLU A 5 2.03 7.63 28.88
N PHE A 6 2.43 6.36 29.02
CA PHE A 6 1.83 5.27 28.26
C PHE A 6 0.37 5.03 28.64
N GLU A 7 0.05 5.00 29.94
CA GLU A 7 -1.33 4.88 30.42
C GLU A 7 -2.20 6.06 29.95
N LYS A 8 -1.65 7.27 29.99
CA LYS A 8 -2.35 8.47 29.50
C LYS A 8 -2.60 8.39 27.99
N TYR A 9 -1.65 7.86 27.23
CA TYR A 9 -1.81 7.61 25.80
C TYR A 9 -2.89 6.54 25.52
N LEU A 10 -2.92 5.44 26.28
CA LEU A 10 -3.95 4.41 26.17
C LEU A 10 -5.34 4.98 26.44
N GLN A 11 -5.51 5.72 27.55
CA GLN A 11 -6.76 6.39 27.88
C GLN A 11 -7.21 7.36 26.78
N GLU A 12 -6.25 8.04 26.15
CA GLU A 12 -6.54 8.95 25.07
C GLU A 12 -7.02 8.20 23.82
N ILE A 13 -6.36 7.11 23.39
CA ILE A 13 -6.79 6.34 22.21
C ILE A 13 -8.06 5.52 22.43
N GLU A 14 -8.38 5.17 23.68
CA GLU A 14 -9.61 4.46 24.07
C GLU A 14 -10.81 5.38 24.28
N ASP A 15 -10.60 6.69 24.41
CA ASP A 15 -11.69 7.65 24.55
C ASP A 15 -12.59 7.62 23.30
N PRO A 16 -13.88 7.27 23.42
CA PRO A 16 -14.79 7.25 22.27
C PRO A 16 -15.06 8.64 21.66
N LYS A 17 -14.70 9.73 22.35
CA LYS A 17 -14.68 11.10 21.79
C LYS A 17 -13.39 11.42 21.05
N ASN A 18 -12.35 10.64 21.30
CA ASN A 18 -11.13 10.72 20.54
C ASN A 18 -11.37 10.03 19.19
N ASN A 19 -11.96 10.78 18.28
CA ASN A 19 -12.23 10.42 16.88
C ASN A 19 -10.94 10.28 16.05
N ARG A 20 -9.81 9.92 16.69
CA ARG A 20 -8.56 9.62 16.01
C ARG A 20 -8.86 8.59 14.95
N GLU A 21 -8.38 8.90 13.75
CA GLU A 21 -8.69 8.16 12.55
C GLU A 21 -8.15 6.73 12.68
N ILE A 22 -9.06 5.81 12.98
CA ILE A 22 -8.74 4.41 13.18
C ILE A 22 -8.52 3.80 11.79
N ASN A 23 -7.41 3.09 11.60
CA ASN A 23 -7.27 2.23 10.41
C ASN A 23 -8.37 1.17 10.45
N TYR A 24 -9.24 1.16 9.44
CA TYR A 24 -10.28 0.16 9.30
C TYR A 24 -9.63 -1.21 9.06
N GLY A 25 -9.94 -2.17 9.92
CA GLY A 25 -9.57 -3.57 9.71
C GLY A 25 -10.39 -4.21 8.59
N LEU A 26 -9.92 -5.36 8.11
CA LEU A 26 -10.73 -6.21 7.24
C LEU A 26 -11.98 -6.73 7.99
N PRO A 27 -13.09 -7.00 7.27
CA PRO A 27 -14.23 -7.69 7.87
C PRO A 27 -13.85 -9.10 8.34
N LYS A 28 -14.69 -9.72 9.17
CA LYS A 28 -14.42 -11.02 9.82
C LYS A 28 -14.04 -12.16 8.84
N ASN A 29 -14.66 -12.18 7.66
CA ASN A 29 -14.42 -13.16 6.60
C ASN A 29 -14.23 -12.41 5.27
N PRO A 30 -13.05 -11.83 5.03
CA PRO A 30 -12.84 -11.02 3.83
C PRO A 30 -12.63 -11.91 2.61
N ASP A 31 -13.16 -11.50 1.46
CA ASP A 31 -12.85 -12.16 0.20
C ASP A 31 -11.45 -11.77 -0.33
N SER A 32 -11.01 -12.44 -1.40
CA SER A 32 -9.70 -12.18 -2.01
C SER A 32 -9.55 -10.76 -2.55
N LEU A 33 -10.63 -10.15 -3.03
CA LEU A 33 -10.65 -8.79 -3.56
C LEU A 33 -10.45 -7.78 -2.42
N GLN A 34 -11.18 -7.93 -1.32
CA GLN A 34 -11.05 -7.10 -0.11
C GLN A 34 -9.64 -7.19 0.49
N ILE A 35 -9.09 -8.41 0.60
CA ILE A 35 -7.71 -8.62 1.06
C ILE A 35 -6.71 -7.87 0.17
N THR A 36 -6.90 -7.94 -1.15
CA THR A 36 -6.00 -7.29 -2.12
C THR A 36 -6.07 -5.77 -2.02
N LYS A 37 -7.27 -5.19 -1.98
CA LYS A 37 -7.46 -3.75 -1.78
C LYS A 37 -6.83 -3.27 -0.47
N TYR A 38 -7.03 -4.03 0.62
CA TYR A 38 -6.45 -3.70 1.92
C TYR A 38 -4.92 -3.70 1.89
N LYS A 39 -4.31 -4.70 1.25
CA LYS A 39 -2.84 -4.76 1.06
C LYS A 39 -2.32 -3.54 0.30
N LEU A 40 -3.02 -3.07 -0.73
CA LEU A 40 -2.64 -1.86 -1.47
C LEU A 40 -2.71 -0.61 -0.59
N CYS A 41 -3.79 -0.42 0.17
CA CYS A 41 -3.89 0.69 1.12
C CYS A 41 -2.75 0.66 2.16
N LYS A 42 -2.42 -0.53 2.70
CA LYS A 42 -1.28 -0.69 3.63
C LYS A 42 0.06 -0.38 2.99
N LYS A 43 0.26 -0.69 1.70
CA LYS A 43 1.48 -0.32 0.97
C LYS A 43 1.61 1.18 0.79
N ILE A 44 0.52 1.88 0.45
CA ILE A 44 0.48 3.35 0.35
C ILE A 44 0.78 4.00 1.71
N LEU A 45 0.13 3.53 2.78
CA LEU A 45 0.41 3.99 4.15
C LEU A 45 1.87 3.71 4.56
N GLY A 46 2.39 2.53 4.23
CA GLY A 46 3.79 2.17 4.49
C GLY A 46 4.76 3.11 3.79
N TYR A 47 4.50 3.44 2.53
CA TYR A 47 5.30 4.43 1.78
C TYR A 47 5.31 5.79 2.47
N LYS A 48 4.14 6.30 2.90
CA LYS A 48 4.04 7.56 3.66
C LYS A 48 4.92 7.53 4.91
N LEU A 49 4.84 6.46 5.69
CA LEU A 49 5.55 6.34 6.96
C LEU A 49 7.06 6.22 6.77
N VAL A 50 7.52 5.39 5.84
CA VAL A 50 8.95 5.19 5.56
C VAL A 50 9.60 6.47 5.04
N ASN A 51 8.88 7.27 4.26
CA ASN A 51 9.37 8.53 3.68
C ASN A 51 9.04 9.76 4.53
N ASN A 52 8.47 9.61 5.74
CA ASN A 52 8.06 10.71 6.62
C ASN A 52 7.19 11.78 5.92
N LEU A 53 6.30 11.37 5.01
CA LEU A 53 5.45 12.28 4.27
C LEU A 53 4.20 12.67 5.07
N THR A 54 3.74 13.91 4.87
CA THR A 54 2.44 14.37 5.36
C THR A 54 1.30 13.80 4.51
N ARG A 55 0.05 13.98 4.94
CA ARG A 55 -1.12 13.48 4.19
C ARG A 55 -1.32 14.30 2.91
N GLU A 56 -1.07 15.59 2.98
CA GLU A 56 -1.13 16.54 1.86
C GLU A 56 -0.11 16.18 0.79
N GLN A 57 1.12 15.82 1.17
CA GLN A 57 2.15 15.38 0.23
C GLN A 57 1.78 14.07 -0.47
N ILE A 58 1.11 13.14 0.22
CA ILE A 58 0.58 11.94 -0.42
C ILE A 58 -0.54 12.31 -1.39
N ALA A 59 -1.48 13.15 -0.97
CA ALA A 59 -2.61 13.60 -1.78
C ALA A 59 -2.16 14.25 -3.08
N GLU A 60 -1.15 15.11 -3.02
CA GLU A 60 -0.50 15.71 -4.18
C GLU A 60 0.11 14.65 -5.10
N LYS A 61 0.92 13.72 -4.55
CA LYS A 61 1.61 12.68 -5.34
C LYS A 61 0.65 11.71 -6.04
N ILE A 62 -0.47 11.35 -5.41
CA ILE A 62 -1.47 10.46 -6.03
C ILE A 62 -2.60 11.23 -6.73
N ASN A 63 -2.53 12.56 -6.76
CA ASN A 63 -3.52 13.47 -7.36
C ASN A 63 -4.95 13.19 -6.89
N LEU A 64 -5.17 13.25 -5.58
CA LEU A 64 -6.47 13.12 -4.93
C LEU A 64 -6.74 14.25 -3.96
N SER A 65 -7.99 14.42 -3.54
CA SER A 65 -8.32 15.29 -2.42
C SER A 65 -7.72 14.74 -1.11
N LEU A 66 -7.52 15.61 -0.12
CA LEU A 66 -7.04 15.21 1.21
C LEU A 66 -7.98 14.16 1.84
N ALA A 67 -9.30 14.36 1.73
CA ALA A 67 -10.30 13.45 2.28
C ALA A 67 -10.25 12.05 1.62
N GLU A 68 -10.16 11.97 0.29
CA GLU A 68 -10.01 10.68 -0.40
C GLU A 68 -8.67 10.00 -0.06
N THR A 69 -7.62 10.80 0.11
CA THR A 69 -6.31 10.29 0.52
C THR A 69 -6.37 9.70 1.93
N GLU A 70 -7.03 10.37 2.85
CA GLU A 70 -7.28 9.87 4.20
C GLU A 70 -8.07 8.56 4.19
N ASP A 71 -9.12 8.47 3.36
CA ASP A 71 -9.85 7.21 3.18
C ASP A 71 -8.94 6.05 2.74
N ILE A 72 -7.94 6.30 1.89
CA ILE A 72 -6.94 5.29 1.52
C ILE A 72 -6.01 4.99 2.70
N LEU A 73 -5.50 6.02 3.38
CA LEU A 73 -4.56 5.87 4.51
C LEU A 73 -5.19 5.16 5.71
N PHE A 74 -6.52 5.24 5.87
CA PHE A 74 -7.29 4.49 6.87
C PHE A 74 -7.86 3.17 6.34
N CYS A 75 -7.52 2.77 5.12
CA CYS A 75 -7.96 1.51 4.52
C CYS A 75 -9.50 1.38 4.38
N CYS A 76 -10.21 2.45 4.03
CA CYS A 76 -11.63 2.44 3.68
C CYS A 76 -11.88 1.74 2.32
N ILE A 77 -11.58 0.45 2.21
CA ILE A 77 -11.50 -0.29 0.94
C ILE A 77 -12.80 -0.32 0.12
N GLU A 78 -13.95 -0.15 0.76
CA GLU A 78 -15.26 -0.15 0.09
C GLU A 78 -15.48 1.11 -0.77
N LYS A 79 -14.73 2.19 -0.52
CA LYS A 79 -14.81 3.44 -1.30
C LYS A 79 -14.03 3.38 -2.61
N PHE A 80 -13.23 2.34 -2.84
CA PHE A 80 -12.33 2.26 -3.98
C PHE A 80 -12.45 0.93 -4.73
N THR A 81 -12.39 1.01 -6.06
CA THR A 81 -12.18 -0.13 -6.94
C THR A 81 -10.71 -0.56 -6.90
N LEU A 82 -10.44 -1.83 -7.22
CA LEU A 82 -9.06 -2.36 -7.26
C LEU A 82 -8.18 -1.57 -8.25
N ASP A 83 -8.68 -1.27 -9.45
CA ASP A 83 -7.92 -0.56 -10.49
C ASP A 83 -7.46 0.84 -10.06
N ARG A 84 -8.36 1.60 -9.40
CA ARG A 84 -8.01 2.92 -8.84
C ARG A 84 -6.90 2.80 -7.80
N LEU A 85 -6.96 1.82 -6.90
CA LEU A 85 -5.91 1.62 -5.89
C LEU A 85 -4.57 1.24 -6.52
N LEU A 86 -4.57 0.43 -7.59
CA LEU A 86 -3.36 0.09 -8.34
C LEU A 86 -2.73 1.34 -8.99
N VAL A 87 -3.54 2.20 -9.61
CA VAL A 87 -3.07 3.47 -10.18
C VAL A 87 -2.47 4.39 -9.12
N TYR A 88 -3.07 4.49 -7.93
CA TYR A 88 -2.51 5.32 -6.87
C TYR A 88 -1.24 4.73 -6.27
N ALA A 89 -1.20 3.40 -6.09
CA ALA A 89 -0.03 2.70 -5.61
C ALA A 89 1.14 2.82 -6.60
N SER A 90 0.88 2.71 -7.92
CA SER A 90 1.93 2.81 -8.93
C SER A 90 2.58 4.19 -8.95
N ARG A 91 1.81 5.28 -8.78
CA ARG A 91 2.34 6.66 -8.67
C ARG A 91 3.35 6.85 -7.53
N LEU A 92 3.25 6.06 -6.46
CA LEU A 92 4.14 6.16 -5.30
C LEU A 92 5.29 5.14 -5.32
N LEU A 93 4.97 3.89 -5.65
CA LEU A 93 5.88 2.75 -5.48
C LEU A 93 6.74 2.49 -6.72
N PHE A 94 6.26 2.91 -7.89
CA PHE A 94 6.94 2.75 -9.17
C PHE A 94 6.82 4.06 -9.93
N PRO A 95 7.45 5.15 -9.46
CA PRO A 95 7.45 6.40 -10.20
C PRO A 95 8.20 6.15 -11.52
N PHE A 96 7.46 5.88 -12.59
CA PHE A 96 8.00 5.91 -13.95
C PHE A 96 8.32 7.37 -14.26
N GLU A 97 9.58 7.76 -14.09
CA GLU A 97 10.09 8.96 -14.75
C GLU A 97 10.23 8.63 -16.24
N VAL A 98 9.20 8.98 -17.02
CA VAL A 98 9.36 9.05 -18.47
C VAL A 98 10.18 10.30 -18.75
N ASN A 99 11.50 10.18 -18.71
CA ASN A 99 12.36 11.15 -19.39
C ASN A 99 12.10 11.00 -20.89
N ILE A 100 11.44 12.00 -21.48
CA ILE A 100 11.10 12.04 -22.92
C ILE A 100 12.37 12.23 -23.80
N ASP A 101 13.56 12.09 -23.23
CA ASP A 101 14.83 12.20 -23.95
C ASP A 101 15.43 10.84 -24.40
N ALA A 102 14.78 9.71 -24.13
CA ALA A 102 15.19 8.44 -24.72
C ALA A 102 14.00 7.49 -24.92
N VAL A 103 13.50 7.42 -26.15
CA VAL A 103 12.60 6.34 -26.57
C VAL A 103 13.42 5.04 -26.63
N THR A 104 13.05 4.13 -25.71
CA THR A 104 13.00 2.66 -25.83
C THR A 104 14.31 1.88 -25.89
N ASN A 105 14.57 1.07 -24.84
CA ASN A 105 14.72 -0.39 -24.93
C ASN A 105 15.09 -1.04 -23.57
N GLU A 106 15.70 -0.31 -22.64
CA GLU A 106 16.19 -0.89 -21.39
C GLU A 106 15.08 -1.24 -20.39
N LEU A 107 14.01 -0.42 -20.31
CA LEU A 107 12.90 -0.65 -19.39
C LEU A 107 12.05 -1.90 -19.74
N ILE A 108 12.02 -2.29 -21.02
CA ILE A 108 11.31 -3.50 -21.46
C ILE A 108 12.13 -4.74 -21.06
N LEU A 109 13.45 -4.65 -20.99
CA LEU A 109 14.32 -5.77 -20.60
C LEU A 109 14.17 -6.13 -19.12
N GLU A 110 14.12 -5.16 -18.20
CA GLU A 110 13.95 -5.44 -16.76
C GLU A 110 12.59 -6.10 -16.43
N ILE A 111 11.53 -5.70 -17.14
CA ILE A 111 10.19 -6.27 -16.97
C ILE A 111 10.12 -7.70 -17.53
N LEU A 112 10.77 -7.97 -18.67
CA LEU A 112 10.81 -9.32 -19.25
C LEU A 112 11.71 -10.28 -18.45
N GLU A 113 12.81 -9.81 -17.86
CA GLU A 113 13.69 -10.62 -17.03
C GLU A 113 13.06 -11.03 -15.70
N THR A 114 12.16 -10.20 -15.14
CA THR A 114 11.40 -10.54 -13.93
C THR A 114 10.26 -11.52 -14.19
N GLU A 115 9.66 -11.53 -15.40
CA GLU A 115 8.64 -12.51 -15.80
C GLU A 115 9.23 -13.88 -16.19
N LEU A 116 10.44 -13.93 -16.76
CA LEU A 116 11.12 -15.18 -17.13
C LEU A 116 11.72 -15.96 -15.95
N ASN A 117 12.02 -15.28 -14.84
CA ASN A 117 12.56 -15.89 -13.62
C ASN A 117 11.48 -16.28 -12.60
N GLY A 118 10.21 -16.34 -13.02
CA GLY A 118 9.17 -17.01 -12.26
C GLY A 118 9.56 -18.47 -12.02
N GLU A 119 10.12 -18.75 -10.84
CA GLU A 119 10.32 -20.10 -10.33
C GLU A 119 8.96 -20.82 -10.31
N VAL A 120 8.73 -21.57 -11.38
CA VAL A 120 7.80 -22.68 -11.39
C VAL A 120 8.47 -23.78 -10.55
N LEU A 121 8.08 -23.88 -9.28
CA LEU A 121 8.31 -25.10 -8.51
C LEU A 121 7.39 -26.20 -9.05
N GLU A 122 7.84 -26.89 -10.10
CA GLU A 122 7.24 -28.14 -10.56
C GLU A 122 7.76 -29.33 -9.73
N PRO A 123 6.87 -30.21 -9.24
CA PRO A 123 7.23 -31.27 -8.30
C PRO A 123 7.51 -32.60 -9.01
N THR A 124 8.77 -33.01 -9.20
CA THR A 124 9.16 -34.42 -9.48
C THR A 124 10.66 -34.61 -9.24
N LYS A 125 11.26 -35.75 -8.90
CA LYS A 125 10.91 -37.11 -8.45
C LYS A 125 12.25 -37.73 -7.98
N TYR A 126 12.16 -38.80 -7.21
CA TYR A 126 13.22 -39.74 -6.83
C TYR A 126 14.34 -40.02 -7.85
N GLN A 127 15.52 -40.36 -7.29
CA GLN A 127 16.67 -41.20 -7.74
C GLN A 127 17.97 -40.37 -7.72
N GLY A 128 19.03 -40.72 -6.98
CA GLY A 128 19.54 -41.99 -6.51
C GLY A 128 21.02 -42.04 -6.88
N ARG A 129 21.92 -41.99 -5.88
CA ARG A 129 23.27 -42.58 -5.87
C ARG A 129 23.76 -42.64 -4.43
#